data_AF-A0A832L8R8-F1
#
_entry.id   AF-A0A832L8R8-F1
#
_cell.length_a   1.000
_cell.length_b   1.000
_cell.length_c   1.000
_cell.angle_alpha   90.00
_cell.angle_beta   90.00
_cell.angle_gamma   90.00
#
_symmetry.space_group_name_H-M   'P 1'
#
loop_
_entity.id
_entity.type
_entity.pdbx_description
1 polymer ?
#
loop_
_entity_poly.entity_id
_entity_poly.type
_entity_poly.pdbx_seq_one_letter_code
_entity_poly.pdbx_strand_id
1 'polypeptide(L)'
;MSADGYILAGHARLKAAEKAGISEVPVIYLPLEGEKAEAYLVADNRLQDETDWDYEKLKNLLQELDTGEIDLELTGFDMDEIEDLIA
;
A
#
# COMPACT_ATOMS: atom_id res chain seq x y z
N MET A 1 -13.15 -0.84 7.71
CA MET A 1 -13.80 0.11 8.64
C MET A 1 -14.34 -0.70 9.81
N SER A 2 -14.23 -0.19 11.03
CA SER A 2 -14.80 -0.81 12.23
C SER A 2 -16.33 -0.71 12.22
N ALA A 3 -16.99 -1.37 13.18
CA ALA A 3 -18.44 -1.25 13.33
C ALA A 3 -18.86 0.19 13.71
N ASP A 4 -18.02 0.91 14.46
CA ASP A 4 -18.23 2.31 14.85
C ASP A 4 -17.87 3.34 13.76
N GLY A 5 -17.48 2.90 12.55
CA GLY A 5 -17.14 3.80 11.45
C GLY A 5 -15.69 4.31 11.42
N TYR A 6 -14.79 3.74 12.22
CA TYR A 6 -13.37 4.10 12.19
C TYR A 6 -12.61 3.38 11.09
N ILE A 7 -11.69 4.08 10.44
CA ILE A 7 -10.81 3.49 9.43
C ILE A 7 -9.78 2.63 10.13
N LEU A 8 -9.71 1.35 9.73
CA LEU A 8 -8.79 0.36 10.29
C LEU A 8 -7.59 0.08 9.39
N ALA A 9 -7.71 0.31 8.09
CA ALA A 9 -6.65 0.15 7.10
C ALA A 9 -6.95 1.05 5.89
N GLY A 10 -5.93 1.42 5.12
CA GLY A 10 -6.10 2.18 3.88
C GLY A 10 -6.19 3.71 4.02
N HIS A 11 -5.69 4.29 5.12
CA HIS A 11 -5.67 5.73 5.36
C HIS A 11 -5.04 6.54 4.20
N ALA A 12 -3.93 6.06 3.62
CA ALA A 12 -3.29 6.72 2.48
C ALA A 12 -4.19 6.74 1.23
N ARG A 13 -4.92 5.65 0.99
CA ARG A 13 -5.86 5.55 -0.14
C ARG A 13 -7.04 6.49 0.02
N LEU A 14 -7.58 6.62 1.23
CA LEU A 14 -8.64 7.61 1.50
C LEU A 14 -8.13 9.03 1.26
N LYS A 15 -6.96 9.39 1.80
CA LYS A 15 -6.35 10.71 1.58
C LYS A 15 -6.10 11.01 0.10
N ALA A 16 -5.70 10.01 -0.68
CA ALA A 16 -5.54 10.15 -2.13
C ALA A 16 -6.89 10.39 -2.83
N ALA A 17 -7.93 9.66 -2.44
CA ALA A 17 -9.29 9.84 -2.97
C ALA A 17 -9.85 11.25 -2.65
N GLU A 18 -9.64 11.73 -1.42
CA GLU A 18 -9.99 13.10 -1.01
C GLU A 18 -9.27 14.14 -1.88
N LYS A 19 -7.97 14.00 -2.09
CA LYS A 19 -7.19 14.88 -2.98
C LYS A 19 -7.66 14.83 -4.42
N ALA A 20 -8.16 13.69 -4.88
CA ALA A 20 -8.72 13.51 -6.21
C ALA A 20 -10.17 14.02 -6.35
N GLY A 21 -10.78 14.56 -5.28
CA GLY A 21 -12.16 15.05 -5.29
C GLY A 21 -13.21 13.93 -5.34
N ILE A 22 -12.84 12.71 -4.99
CA ILE A 22 -13.75 11.55 -4.95
C ILE A 22 -14.59 11.66 -3.67
N SER A 23 -15.91 11.76 -3.84
CA SER A 23 -16.86 11.95 -2.72
C SER A 23 -17.16 10.68 -1.93
N GLU A 24 -16.99 9.50 -2.54
CA GLU A 24 -17.29 8.20 -1.94
C GLU A 24 -16.28 7.14 -2.35
N VAL A 25 -15.91 6.26 -1.41
CA VAL A 25 -14.99 5.16 -1.66
C VAL A 25 -15.58 3.85 -1.15
N PRO A 26 -15.30 2.72 -1.82
CA PRO A 26 -15.71 1.41 -1.32
C PRO A 26 -14.96 1.08 -0.03
N VAL A 27 -15.69 0.52 0.93
CA VAL A 27 -15.14 0.09 2.23
C VAL A 27 -15.56 -1.34 2.55
N ILE A 28 -14.66 -2.10 3.17
CA ILE A 28 -14.98 -3.38 3.80
C ILE A 28 -15.27 -3.11 5.28
N TYR A 29 -16.45 -3.51 5.74
CA TYR A 29 -16.84 -3.43 7.15
C TYR A 29 -16.39 -4.68 7.90
N LEU A 30 -15.75 -4.49 9.04
CA LEU A 30 -15.37 -5.56 9.97
C LEU A 30 -16.15 -5.37 11.28
N PRO A 31 -16.73 -6.44 11.86
CA PRO A 31 -17.48 -6.37 13.12
C PRO A 31 -16.51 -6.32 14.31
N LEU A 32 -15.64 -5.31 14.33
CA LEU A 32 -14.65 -5.06 15.37
C LEU A 32 -14.96 -3.70 16.01
N GLU A 33 -14.87 -3.65 17.34
CA GLU A 33 -15.13 -2.48 18.19
C GLU A 33 -14.11 -2.42 19.33
N GLY A 34 -13.91 -1.22 19.89
CA GLY A 34 -13.02 -0.99 21.03
C GLY A 34 -11.62 -1.60 20.85
N GLU A 35 -11.13 -2.29 21.89
CA GLU A 35 -9.78 -2.87 21.92
C GLU A 35 -9.50 -3.84 20.76
N LYS A 36 -10.52 -4.49 20.18
CA LYS A 36 -10.32 -5.38 19.01
C LYS A 36 -10.01 -4.60 17.74
N ALA A 37 -10.63 -3.44 17.56
CA ALA A 37 -10.34 -2.54 16.45
C ALA A 37 -8.93 -1.95 16.59
N GLU A 38 -8.55 -1.58 17.82
CA GLU A 38 -7.20 -1.10 18.13
C GLU A 38 -6.14 -2.19 17.90
N ALA A 39 -6.39 -3.42 18.35
CA ALA A 39 -5.50 -4.55 18.10
C ALA A 39 -5.33 -4.82 16.59
N TYR A 40 -6.39 -4.67 15.81
CA TYR A 40 -6.31 -4.81 14.36
C TYR A 40 -5.42 -3.74 13.71
N LEU A 41 -5.51 -2.47 14.14
CA LEU A 41 -4.64 -1.40 13.65
C LEU A 41 -3.15 -1.74 13.84
N VAL A 42 -2.81 -2.27 15.03
CA VAL A 42 -1.43 -2.68 15.34
C VAL A 42 -1.01 -3.87 14.49
N ALA A 43 -1.89 -4.87 14.35
CA ALA A 43 -1.61 -6.06 13.54
C ALA A 43 -1.42 -5.73 12.05
N ASP A 44 -2.25 -4.87 11.46
CA ASP A 44 -2.17 -4.45 10.05
C ASP A 44 -0.83 -3.77 9.74
N ASN A 45 -0.40 -2.85 10.62
CA ASN A 45 0.92 -2.22 10.50
C ASN A 45 2.05 -3.24 10.63
N ARG A 46 1.94 -4.16 11.60
CA ARG A 46 2.98 -5.17 11.86
C ARG A 46 3.12 -6.17 10.71
N LEU A 47 2.04 -6.52 10.03
CA LEU A 47 2.09 -7.43 8.88
C LEU A 47 2.99 -6.91 7.75
N GLN A 48 3.11 -5.58 7.60
CA GLN A 48 4.04 -4.99 6.64
C GLN A 48 5.50 -5.23 7.04
N ASP A 49 5.83 -5.15 8.33
CA ASP A 49 7.19 -5.43 8.84
C ASP A 49 7.59 -6.92 8.67
N GLU A 50 6.60 -7.81 8.64
CA GLU A 50 6.81 -9.27 8.54
C GLU A 50 6.70 -9.78 7.09
N THR A 51 6.55 -8.87 6.13
CA THR A 51 6.52 -9.20 4.71
C THR A 51 7.79 -8.71 4.05
N ASP A 52 8.58 -9.63 3.52
CA ASP A 52 9.73 -9.32 2.68
C ASP A 52 9.30 -9.16 1.22
N TRP A 53 10.06 -8.37 0.46
CA TRP A 53 9.95 -8.34 -0.99
C TRP A 53 10.39 -9.67 -1.58
N ASP A 54 9.60 -10.17 -2.54
CA ASP A 54 10.08 -11.19 -3.47
C ASP A 54 10.90 -10.48 -4.55
N TYR A 55 12.20 -10.31 -4.27
CA TYR A 55 13.10 -9.54 -5.12
C TYR A 55 13.21 -10.09 -6.54
N GLU A 56 13.03 -11.40 -6.75
CA GLU A 56 13.01 -11.99 -8.09
C GLU A 56 11.77 -11.52 -8.88
N LYS A 57 10.59 -11.56 -8.26
CA LYS A 57 9.37 -11.04 -8.89
C LYS A 57 9.42 -9.53 -9.09
N LEU A 58 9.95 -8.80 -8.11
CA LEU A 58 10.09 -7.33 -8.19
C LEU A 58 11.01 -6.95 -9.35
N LYS A 59 12.18 -7.59 -9.47
CA LYS A 59 13.11 -7.41 -10.60
C LYS A 59 12.43 -7.64 -11.95
N ASN A 60 11.76 -8.78 -12.11
CA ASN A 60 11.07 -9.11 -13.35
C ASN A 60 10.01 -8.06 -13.70
N LEU A 61 9.23 -7.60 -12.72
CA LEU A 61 8.22 -6.56 -12.92
C LEU A 61 8.85 -5.21 -13.30
N LEU A 62 9.96 -4.81 -12.66
CA LEU A 62 10.67 -3.57 -12.99
C LEU A 62 11.24 -3.61 -14.41
N GLN A 63 11.79 -4.76 -14.84
CA GLN A 63 12.25 -4.96 -16.22
C GLN A 63 11.12 -4.93 -17.24
N GLU A 64 9.93 -5.47 -16.89
CA GLU A 64 8.74 -5.39 -17.75
C GLU A 64 8.21 -3.96 -17.89
N LEU A 65 8.37 -3.13 -16.84
CA LEU A 65 7.98 -1.73 -16.85
C LEU A 65 9.00 -0.82 -17.56
N ASP A 66 10.26 -1.25 -17.70
CA ASP A 66 11.32 -0.53 -18.40
C ASP A 66 11.16 -0.57 -19.93
N THR A 67 10.07 0.02 -20.41
CA THR A 67 9.76 0.15 -21.85
C THR A 67 10.22 1.48 -22.43
N GLY A 68 10.71 2.39 -21.58
CA GLY A 68 11.01 3.79 -21.92
C GLY A 68 9.77 4.70 -22.03
N GLU A 69 8.56 4.18 -21.79
CA GLU A 69 7.31 4.95 -21.87
C GLU A 69 6.84 5.50 -20.50
N ILE A 70 7.35 4.95 -19.39
CA ILE A 70 6.97 5.29 -18.02
C ILE A 70 8.23 5.63 -17.24
N ASP A 71 8.14 6.67 -16.41
CA ASP A 71 9.17 6.99 -15.42
C ASP A 71 9.12 5.96 -14.29
N LEU A 72 10.17 5.15 -14.15
CA LEU A 72 10.23 4.09 -13.15
C LEU A 72 10.25 4.64 -11.71
N GLU A 73 10.67 5.89 -11.49
CA GLU A 73 10.62 6.53 -10.16
C GLU A 73 9.17 6.66 -9.63
N LEU A 74 8.16 6.55 -10.50
CA LEU A 74 6.75 6.48 -10.10
C LEU A 74 6.41 5.25 -9.25
N THR A 75 7.25 4.21 -9.28
CA THR A 75 7.11 3.03 -8.42
C THR A 75 7.45 3.33 -6.95
N GLY A 76 8.13 4.45 -6.70
CA GLY A 76 8.58 4.87 -5.37
C GLY A 76 9.98 4.41 -5.00
N PHE A 77 10.67 3.67 -5.90
CA PHE A 77 12.12 3.43 -5.83
C PHE A 77 12.84 4.53 -6.59
N ASP A 78 13.95 5.02 -6.06
CA ASP A 78 14.83 5.93 -6.81
C ASP A 78 15.66 5.17 -7.86
N MET A 79 16.30 5.90 -8.78
CA MET A 79 17.08 5.28 -9.85
C MET A 79 18.24 4.42 -9.35
N ASP A 80 18.89 4.79 -8.25
CA ASP A 80 20.00 4.01 -7.68
C ASP A 80 19.47 2.68 -7.11
N GLU A 81 18.34 2.72 -6.39
CA GLU A 81 17.64 1.52 -5.90
C GLU A 81 17.18 0.61 -7.04
N ILE A 82 16.64 1.18 -8.12
CA ILE A 82 16.18 0.43 -9.30
C ILE A 82 17.35 -0.28 -9.98
N GLU A 83 18.49 0.41 -10.17
CA GLU A 83 19.69 -0.20 -10.75
C GLU A 83 20.18 -1.38 -9.90
N ASP A 84 20.21 -1.23 -8.57
CA ASP A 84 20.59 -2.30 -7.65
C ASP A 84 19.61 -3.49 -7.66
N LEU A 85 18.31 -3.24 -7.83
CA LEU A 85 17.27 -4.27 -7.92
C LEU A 85 17.29 -5.03 -9.25
N ILE A 86 17.72 -4.39 -10.34
CA ILE A 86 17.73 -4.96 -11.70
C ILE A 86 19.07 -5.61 -12.06
N ALA A 87 20.18 -5.23 -11.41
CA ALA A 87 21.49 -5.88 -11.56
C ALA A 87 21.42 -7.41 -11.42
#